data_AF-A0A951LCE6-F1
#
_entry.id   AF-A0A951LCE6-F1
#
_cell.length_a   1.000
_cell.length_b   1.000
_cell.length_c   1.000
_cell.angle_alpha   90.00
_cell.angle_beta   90.00
_cell.angle_gamma   90.00
#
_symmetry.space_group_name_H-M   'P 1'
#
loop_
_entity.id
_entity.type
_entity.pdbx_description
1 polymer ?
#
loop_
_entity_poly.entity_id
_entity_poly.type
_entity_poly.pdbx_seq_one_letter_code
_entity_poly.pdbx_strand_id
1 'polypeptide(L)'
;MSAVNEPAAQRPPSQGTAAVIHRGLADLFLAAVAIQFFLAGLGVFRAKSHGSQRLADSSTFDPHRALGTALQVLAVLILIAALAARRQVRLSVVLLVLMILQSVWAGIGGDAPALAALHVLGGLAIGGVAYTLHRAGRAAA
;
A
#
# COMPACT_ATOMS: atom_id res chain seq x y z
N MET A 1 -22.95 -13.16 55.61
CA MET A 1 -23.14 -12.67 54.23
C MET A 1 -21.76 -12.23 53.72
N SER A 2 -21.08 -13.08 52.95
CA SER A 2 -19.78 -12.74 52.35
C SER A 2 -20.00 -12.08 51.00
N ALA A 3 -19.53 -10.85 50.85
CA ALA A 3 -19.54 -10.14 49.57
C ALA A 3 -18.61 -10.86 48.60
N VAL A 4 -19.18 -11.37 47.51
CA VAL A 4 -18.43 -11.86 46.35
C VAL A 4 -17.81 -10.64 45.67
N ASN A 5 -16.48 -10.52 45.73
CA ASN A 5 -15.73 -9.57 44.91
C ASN A 5 -15.79 -10.04 43.46
N GLU A 6 -16.65 -9.42 42.65
CA GLU A 6 -16.61 -9.56 41.20
C GLU A 6 -15.25 -9.04 40.69
N PRO A 7 -14.49 -9.83 39.90
CA PRO A 7 -13.23 -9.37 39.34
C PRO A 7 -13.52 -8.22 38.36
N ALA A 8 -12.97 -7.04 38.65
CA ALA A 8 -13.07 -5.87 37.79
C ALA A 8 -12.67 -6.24 36.36
N ALA A 9 -13.61 -6.10 35.42
CA ALA A 9 -13.39 -6.33 34.00
C ALA A 9 -12.18 -5.51 33.54
N GLN A 10 -11.07 -6.20 33.23
CA GLN A 10 -9.85 -5.56 32.78
C GLN A 10 -10.13 -4.89 31.44
N ARG A 11 -10.11 -3.55 31.41
CA ARG A 11 -10.20 -2.79 30.15
C ARG A 11 -9.03 -3.20 29.25
N PRO A 12 -9.28 -3.47 27.95
CA PRO A 12 -8.20 -3.82 27.04
C PRO A 12 -7.14 -2.71 27.03
N PRO A 13 -5.85 -3.05 26.91
CA PRO A 13 -4.77 -2.07 26.92
C PRO A 13 -5.00 -1.05 25.78
N SER A 14 -4.95 0.24 26.11
CA SER A 14 -5.09 1.30 25.12
C SER A 14 -3.95 1.21 24.10
N GLN A 15 -4.27 1.11 22.81
CA GLN A 15 -3.24 1.12 21.76
C GLN A 15 -2.42 2.41 21.81
N GLY A 16 -1.09 2.30 21.68
CA GLY A 16 -0.23 3.47 21.55
C GLY A 16 -0.53 4.25 20.27
N THR A 17 -0.44 5.58 20.31
CA THR A 17 -0.75 6.48 19.18
C THR A 17 -0.07 6.08 17.87
N ALA A 18 1.18 5.61 17.92
CA ALA A 18 1.90 5.14 16.74
C ALA A 18 1.23 3.93 16.06
N ALA A 19 0.62 3.02 16.83
CA ALA A 19 -0.10 1.87 16.28
C ALA A 19 -1.40 2.29 15.60
N VAL A 20 -2.11 3.30 16.14
CA VAL A 20 -3.31 3.88 15.53
C VAL A 20 -2.95 4.58 14.21
N ILE A 21 -1.88 5.38 14.21
CA ILE A 21 -1.36 6.04 13.00
C ILE A 21 -0.98 4.99 11.95
N HIS A 22 -0.19 3.97 12.32
CA HIS A 22 0.21 2.90 11.42
C HIS A 22 -0.98 2.22 10.74
N ARG A 23 -2.01 1.90 11.52
CA ARG A 23 -3.25 1.32 10.99
C ARG A 23 -3.96 2.27 10.03
N GLY A 24 -4.15 3.53 10.41
CA GLY A 24 -4.79 4.52 9.53
C GLY A 24 -4.06 4.71 8.20
N LEU A 25 -2.71 4.73 8.24
CA LEU A 25 -1.89 4.80 7.04
C LEU A 25 -2.04 3.54 6.17
N ALA A 26 -2.11 2.35 6.77
CA ALA A 26 -2.32 1.10 6.02
C ALA A 26 -3.71 1.06 5.35
N ASP A 27 -4.75 1.55 6.04
CA ASP A 27 -6.12 1.64 5.51
C ASP A 27 -6.18 2.63 4.34
N LEU A 28 -5.58 3.81 4.50
CA LEU A 28 -5.45 4.81 3.44
C LEU A 28 -4.68 4.26 2.24
N PHE A 29 -3.56 3.58 2.48
CA PHE A 29 -2.74 2.98 1.42
C PHE A 29 -3.54 1.94 0.64
N LEU A 30 -4.27 1.05 1.32
CA LEU A 30 -5.09 0.03 0.67
C LEU A 30 -6.19 0.66 -0.21
N ALA A 31 -6.86 1.69 0.28
CA ALA A 31 -7.85 2.43 -0.52
C ALA A 31 -7.20 3.10 -1.75
N ALA A 32 -6.03 3.73 -1.56
CA ALA A 32 -5.29 4.36 -2.64
C ALA A 32 -4.76 3.34 -3.68
N VAL A 33 -4.47 2.10 -3.30
CA VAL A 33 -4.14 1.01 -4.25
C VAL A 33 -5.33 0.71 -5.17
N ALA A 34 -6.56 0.67 -4.64
CA ALA A 34 -7.76 0.48 -5.47
C ALA A 34 -7.93 1.62 -6.48
N ILE A 35 -7.71 2.86 -6.03
CA ILE A 35 -7.69 4.04 -6.92
C ILE A 35 -6.58 3.91 -7.96
N GLN A 36 -5.41 3.34 -7.62
CA GLN A 36 -4.33 3.17 -8.57
C GLN A 36 -4.68 2.27 -9.76
N PHE A 37 -5.37 1.15 -9.49
CA PHE A 37 -5.86 0.26 -10.54
C PHE A 37 -6.91 0.96 -11.41
N PHE A 38 -7.81 1.74 -10.79
CA PHE A 38 -8.76 2.56 -11.52
C PHE A 38 -8.06 3.57 -12.43
N LEU A 39 -7.05 4.30 -11.94
CA LEU A 39 -6.30 5.28 -12.73
C LEU A 39 -5.48 4.63 -13.86
N ALA A 40 -4.93 3.44 -13.63
CA ALA A 40 -4.26 2.67 -14.68
C ALA A 40 -5.24 2.31 -15.81
N GLY A 41 -6.40 1.77 -15.45
CA GLY A 41 -7.46 1.45 -16.42
C GLY A 41 -7.98 2.70 -17.13
N LEU A 42 -8.20 3.79 -16.40
CA LEU A 42 -8.62 5.07 -16.97
C LEU A 42 -7.59 5.60 -17.98
N GLY A 43 -6.29 5.44 -17.71
CA GLY A 43 -5.22 5.76 -18.66
C GLY A 43 -5.36 4.96 -19.96
N VAL A 44 -5.52 3.64 -19.85
CA VAL A 44 -5.73 2.74 -21.00
C VAL A 44 -6.96 3.17 -21.83
N PHE A 45 -8.09 3.43 -21.19
CA PHE A 45 -9.35 3.75 -21.90
C PHE A 45 -9.42 5.19 -22.43
N ARG A 46 -8.64 6.12 -21.89
CA ARG A 46 -8.56 7.52 -22.39
C ARG A 46 -7.48 7.72 -23.44
N ALA A 47 -6.51 6.82 -23.51
CA ALA A 47 -5.46 6.90 -24.51
C ALA A 47 -6.06 6.82 -25.91
N LYS A 48 -5.72 7.82 -26.73
CA LYS A 48 -6.00 7.82 -28.17
C LYS A 48 -4.83 7.16 -28.90
N SER A 49 -4.97 6.98 -30.22
CA SER A 49 -3.89 6.47 -31.07
C SER A 49 -2.57 7.21 -30.79
N HIS A 50 -1.59 6.44 -30.32
CA HIS A 50 -0.29 6.87 -29.80
C HIS A 50 0.86 6.61 -30.79
N GLY A 51 0.55 6.24 -32.04
CA GLY A 51 1.56 5.96 -33.07
C GLY A 51 2.55 4.89 -32.60
N SER A 52 3.85 5.20 -32.64
CA SER A 52 4.94 4.35 -32.15
C SER A 52 5.28 4.55 -30.67
N GLN A 53 4.66 5.52 -29.98
CA GLN A 53 4.89 5.71 -28.56
C GLN A 53 4.21 4.61 -27.75
N ARG A 54 4.82 4.28 -26.62
CA ARG A 54 4.27 3.28 -25.71
C ARG A 54 3.06 3.90 -25.01
N LEU A 55 1.98 3.13 -24.93
CA LEU A 55 0.76 3.53 -24.23
C LEU A 55 1.07 4.05 -22.81
N ALA A 56 1.97 3.39 -22.10
CA ALA A 56 2.38 3.74 -20.74
C ALA A 56 3.00 5.15 -20.62
N ASP A 57 3.62 5.68 -21.69
CA ASP A 57 4.27 7.00 -21.68
C ASP A 57 3.27 8.13 -21.98
N SER A 58 2.03 7.81 -22.34
CA SER A 58 0.97 8.80 -22.53
C SER A 58 0.71 9.61 -21.27
N SER A 59 0.45 10.91 -21.42
CA SER A 59 0.01 11.80 -20.33
C SER A 59 -1.30 11.37 -19.68
N THR A 60 -2.08 10.51 -20.33
CA THR A 60 -3.29 9.90 -19.74
C THR A 60 -2.98 9.06 -18.49
N PHE A 61 -1.74 8.60 -18.32
CA PHE A 61 -1.24 7.91 -17.13
C PHE A 61 -0.61 8.84 -16.09
N ASP A 62 -0.54 10.17 -16.31
CA ASP A 62 0.03 11.10 -15.33
C ASP A 62 -0.61 10.99 -13.94
N PRO A 63 -1.96 10.91 -13.81
CA PRO A 63 -2.58 10.71 -12.49
C PRO A 63 -2.15 9.40 -11.83
N HIS A 64 -2.01 8.33 -12.61
CA HIS A 64 -1.53 7.03 -12.13
C HIS A 64 -0.08 7.11 -11.65
N ARG A 65 0.80 7.79 -12.39
CA ARG A 65 2.19 8.02 -11.97
C ARG A 65 2.28 8.85 -10.70
N ALA A 66 1.53 9.96 -10.65
CA ALA A 66 1.53 10.86 -9.49
C ALA A 66 1.07 10.15 -8.21
N LEU A 67 -0.04 9.41 -8.27
CA LEU A 67 -0.51 8.63 -7.13
C LEU A 67 0.47 7.50 -6.77
N GLY A 68 1.10 6.87 -7.77
CA GLY A 68 2.16 5.88 -7.55
C GLY A 68 3.34 6.44 -6.75
N THR A 69 3.80 7.65 -7.06
CA THR A 69 4.83 8.36 -6.30
C THR A 69 4.35 8.68 -4.88
N ALA A 70 3.12 9.16 -4.72
CA ALA A 70 2.54 9.43 -3.40
C ALA A 70 2.46 8.15 -2.53
N LEU A 71 2.10 7.01 -3.13
CA LEU A 71 2.10 5.72 -2.43
C LEU A 71 3.51 5.30 -1.97
N GLN A 72 4.57 5.62 -2.71
CA GLN A 72 5.94 5.34 -2.24
C GLN A 72 6.28 6.12 -0.98
N VAL A 73 5.93 7.41 -0.95
CA VAL A 73 6.08 8.24 0.26
C VAL A 73 5.25 7.66 1.40
N LEU A 74 4.01 7.26 1.13
CA LEU A 74 3.14 6.66 2.14
C LEU A 74 3.70 5.33 2.69
N ALA A 75 4.33 4.50 1.85
CA ALA A 75 5.01 3.27 2.31
C ALA A 75 6.17 3.56 3.27
N VAL A 76 6.93 4.63 3.05
CA VAL A 76 7.97 5.10 3.98
C VAL A 76 7.35 5.52 5.32
N LEU A 77 6.26 6.30 5.28
CA LEU A 77 5.55 6.71 6.50
C LEU A 77 4.99 5.51 7.29
N ILE A 78 4.45 4.51 6.59
CA ILE A 78 4.00 3.24 7.19
C ILE A 78 5.18 2.51 7.85
N LEU A 79 6.35 2.47 7.22
CA LEU A 79 7.53 1.86 7.83
C LEU A 79 7.98 2.61 9.09
N ILE A 80 8.03 3.95 9.05
CA ILE A 80 8.38 4.78 10.21
C ILE A 80 7.41 4.53 11.38
N ALA A 81 6.10 4.53 11.11
CA ALA A 81 5.09 4.27 12.14
C ALA A 81 5.20 2.85 12.71
N ALA A 82 5.51 1.85 11.86
CA ALA A 82 5.74 0.47 12.29
C ALA A 82 6.98 0.34 13.20
N LEU A 83 8.06 1.04 12.88
CA LEU A 83 9.27 1.10 13.71
C LEU A 83 8.98 1.75 15.06
N ALA A 84 8.27 2.89 15.07
CA ALA A 84 7.88 3.60 16.29
C ALA A 84 6.95 2.75 17.18
N ALA A 85 6.00 2.04 16.58
CA ALA A 85 5.11 1.10 17.27
C ALA A 85 5.75 -0.25 17.60
N ARG A 86 6.98 -0.51 17.10
CA ARG A 86 7.69 -1.80 17.17
C ARG A 86 6.83 -2.99 16.72
N ARG A 87 5.99 -2.79 15.71
CA ARG A 87 4.99 -3.77 15.27
C ARG A 87 4.85 -3.76 13.74
N GLN A 88 4.65 -4.93 13.14
CA GLN A 88 4.50 -5.12 11.69
C GLN A 88 5.67 -4.60 10.83
N VAL A 89 6.85 -4.36 11.41
CA VAL A 89 8.04 -3.84 10.71
C VAL A 89 8.38 -4.67 9.47
N ARG A 90 8.40 -6.00 9.59
CA ARG A 90 8.72 -6.90 8.48
C ARG A 90 7.79 -6.71 7.28
N LEU A 91 6.47 -6.62 7.52
CA LEU A 91 5.49 -6.41 6.45
C LEU A 91 5.61 -5.00 5.85
N SER A 92 5.88 -3.98 6.67
CA SER A 92 6.12 -2.62 6.16
C SER A 92 7.40 -2.54 5.31
N VAL A 93 8.46 -3.28 5.66
CA VAL A 93 9.67 -3.39 4.83
C VAL A 93 9.35 -4.07 3.50
N VAL A 94 8.62 -5.20 3.53
CA VAL A 94 8.20 -5.89 2.31
C VAL A 94 7.37 -4.96 1.41
N LEU A 95 6.44 -4.19 1.99
CA LEU A 95 5.66 -3.21 1.25
C LEU A 95 6.55 -2.17 0.56
N LEU A 96 7.51 -1.58 1.27
CA LEU A 96 8.42 -0.58 0.71
C LEU A 96 9.30 -1.17 -0.40
N VAL A 97 9.84 -2.37 -0.19
CA VAL A 97 10.66 -3.06 -1.22
C VAL A 97 9.84 -3.32 -2.47
N LEU A 98 8.60 -3.80 -2.34
CA LEU A 98 7.71 -4.00 -3.49
C LEU A 98 7.40 -2.68 -4.21
N MET A 99 7.21 -1.57 -3.48
CA MET A 99 7.00 -0.26 -4.09
C MET A 99 8.21 0.24 -4.89
N ILE A 100 9.43 -0.07 -4.44
CA ILE A 100 10.66 0.23 -5.19
C ILE A 100 10.73 -0.64 -6.46
N LEU A 101 10.53 -1.95 -6.31
CA LEU A 101 10.54 -2.89 -7.44
C LEU A 101 9.48 -2.54 -8.50
N GLN A 102 8.31 -2.07 -8.07
CA GLN A 102 7.24 -1.62 -8.96
C GLN A 102 7.68 -0.49 -9.89
N SER A 103 8.48 0.46 -9.39
CA SER A 103 9.05 1.55 -10.18
C SER A 103 10.09 1.06 -11.17
N VAL A 104 10.92 0.09 -10.75
CA VAL A 104 11.91 -0.54 -11.62
C VAL A 104 11.23 -1.26 -12.77
N TRP A 105 10.23 -2.10 -12.50
CA TRP A 105 9.48 -2.82 -13.55
C TRP A 105 8.78 -1.87 -14.50
N ALA A 106 8.19 -0.77 -14.01
CA ALA A 106 7.60 0.24 -14.89
C ALA A 106 8.65 0.87 -15.84
N GLY A 107 9.82 1.21 -15.30
CA GLY A 107 10.86 1.93 -16.04
C GLY A 107 11.57 1.09 -17.12
N ILE A 108 11.81 -0.20 -16.87
CA ILE A 108 12.59 -1.06 -17.79
C ILE A 108 11.81 -1.53 -19.03
N GLY A 109 10.57 -1.09 -19.21
CA GLY A 109 9.73 -1.67 -20.25
C GLY A 109 10.29 -1.52 -21.66
N GLY A 110 11.12 -0.50 -21.93
CA GLY A 110 11.66 -0.26 -23.27
C GLY A 110 12.60 -1.39 -23.69
N ASP A 111 13.32 -1.93 -22.71
CA ASP A 111 14.38 -2.92 -22.91
C ASP A 111 13.90 -4.34 -22.64
N ALA A 112 13.00 -4.52 -21.66
CA ALA A 112 12.52 -5.83 -21.23
C ALA A 112 10.99 -5.85 -20.98
N PRO A 113 10.15 -5.88 -22.04
CA PRO A 113 8.69 -5.82 -21.91
C PRO A 113 8.08 -6.92 -21.04
N ALA A 114 8.61 -8.14 -21.12
CA ALA A 114 8.15 -9.28 -20.31
C ALA A 114 8.41 -9.07 -18.80
N LEU A 115 9.57 -8.49 -18.45
CA LEU A 115 9.87 -8.14 -17.06
C LEU A 115 9.06 -6.93 -16.61
N ALA A 116 8.82 -5.95 -17.47
CA ALA A 116 7.97 -4.82 -17.15
C ALA A 116 6.52 -5.21 -16.90
N ALA A 117 6.01 -6.28 -17.53
CA ALA A 117 4.69 -6.83 -17.24
C ALA A 117 4.53 -7.30 -15.78
N LEU A 118 5.64 -7.60 -15.07
CA LEU A 118 5.61 -7.88 -13.63
C LEU A 118 5.09 -6.70 -12.82
N HIS A 119 5.07 -5.48 -13.36
CA HIS A 119 4.47 -4.31 -12.73
C HIS A 119 3.01 -4.56 -12.30
N VAL A 120 2.24 -5.26 -13.13
CA VAL A 120 0.84 -5.56 -12.82
C VAL A 120 0.73 -6.56 -11.67
N LEU A 121 1.55 -7.62 -11.70
CA LEU A 121 1.60 -8.62 -10.64
C LEU A 121 2.14 -8.03 -9.32
N GLY A 122 3.11 -7.12 -9.41
CA GLY A 122 3.64 -6.33 -8.31
C GLY A 122 2.55 -5.52 -7.62
N GLY A 123 1.71 -4.84 -8.41
CA GLY A 123 0.55 -4.11 -7.89
C GLY A 123 -0.41 -4.99 -7.10
N LEU A 124 -0.68 -6.21 -7.57
CA LEU A 124 -1.53 -7.18 -6.85
C LEU A 124 -0.87 -7.65 -5.54
N ALA A 125 0.42 -7.96 -5.57
CA ALA A 125 1.18 -8.34 -4.37
C ALA A 125 1.19 -7.21 -3.32
N ILE A 126 1.39 -5.96 -3.76
CA ILE A 126 1.31 -4.76 -2.91
C ILE A 126 -0.08 -4.66 -2.25
N GLY A 127 -1.16 -4.84 -3.03
CA GLY A 127 -2.52 -4.87 -2.50
C GLY A 127 -2.72 -5.96 -1.45
N GLY A 128 -2.19 -7.17 -1.68
CA GLY A 128 -2.23 -8.27 -0.72
C GLY A 128 -1.48 -7.98 0.58
N VAL A 129 -0.30 -7.37 0.50
CA VAL A 129 0.48 -6.95 1.68
C VAL A 129 -0.24 -5.85 2.44
N ALA A 130 -0.74 -4.81 1.75
CA ALA A 130 -1.50 -3.72 2.36
C ALA A 130 -2.76 -4.24 3.07
N TYR A 131 -3.48 -5.17 2.44
CA TYR A 131 -4.63 -5.83 3.06
C TYR A 131 -4.24 -6.65 4.29
N THR A 132 -3.07 -7.29 4.27
CA THR A 132 -2.53 -8.04 5.42
C THR A 132 -2.15 -7.12 6.59
N LEU A 133 -1.60 -5.94 6.31
CA LEU A 133 -1.36 -4.89 7.32
C LEU A 133 -2.68 -4.39 7.91
N HIS A 134 -3.67 -4.08 7.07
CA HIS A 134 -5.02 -3.65 7.48
C HIS A 134 -5.67 -4.65 8.47
N ARG A 135 -5.75 -5.93 8.11
CA ARG A 135 -6.38 -6.96 8.97
C ARG A 135 -5.63 -7.16 10.29
N ALA A 136 -4.30 -7.11 10.27
CA ALA A 136 -3.50 -7.24 11.48
C ALA A 136 -3.75 -6.07 12.44
N GLY A 137 -4.01 -4.88 11.91
CA GLY A 137 -4.44 -3.71 12.69
C GLY A 137 -5.79 -3.91 13.37
N ARG A 138 -6.76 -4.55 12.70
CA ARG A 138 -8.10 -4.82 13.24
C ARG A 138 -8.14 -5.93 14.29
N ALA A 139 -7.30 -6.96 14.16
CA ALA A 139 -7.28 -8.08 15.11
C ALA A 139 -6.68 -7.74 16.49
N ALA A 140 -6.11 -6.54 16.65
CA ALA A 140 -5.48 -6.10 17.89
C ALA A 140 -6.20 -4.90 18.54
N ALA A 141 -7.37 -4.52 18.02
CA ALA A 141 -8.27 -3.49 18.55
C ALA A 141 -9.42 -4.17 19.28
#